data_AF-A0A3E1EA98-F1
#
_entry.id   AF-A0A3E1EA98-F1
#
_cell.length_a   1.000
_cell.length_b   1.000
_cell.length_c   1.000
_cell.angle_alpha   90.00
_cell.angle_beta   90.00
_cell.angle_gamma   90.00
#
_symmetry.space_group_name_H-M   'P 1'
#
loop_
_entity.id
_entity.type
_entity.pdbx_description
1 polymer ?
#
loop_
_entity_poly.entity_id
_entity_poly.type
_entity_poly.pdbx_seq_one_letter_code
_entity_poly.pdbx_strand_id
1 'polypeptide(L)'
;MNHATQLTQANGKSGQHTLRPDVESFYHLAHGGFEGKACQGTACFAARHLNPPRWAEAMENNPRVYCLGECFAAPAKGQTKPRPPVKVCAREGIVLGRIANGGARTLAAYQSQGGYAALAKALAQPPEAVLAAVDKSSLRGRGGAGFPTGRKWRSVATQPPGLKYVVANADEGDSGAYIDRYLMEDDPHSLIEGMILAAYAVGAAKGYIYVRAEYPLADTVLRTALADARAAGWLGALVGGTNFSFELEVYSGHGSYVCGEETSLLRSIEGNRPEVMARPPYPTERGLFGRPTLLNNVETLVNLPWIVTHGGEAYAAIGFSKSRGTKVLSLNSLFNRPGLYEVEFGVTVRHIVEELGGGLRKGGQLKGVIIGGPI
;
A
#
# COMPACT_ATOMS: atom_id res chain seq x y z
N MET A 1 -37.88 15.28 6.33
CA MET A 1 -37.85 15.76 4.94
C MET A 1 -36.38 15.89 4.53
N ASN A 2 -35.99 14.97 3.64
CA ASN A 2 -34.78 14.79 2.83
C ASN A 2 -33.55 15.71 3.00
N HIS A 3 -32.47 15.13 3.54
CA HIS A 3 -31.07 15.54 3.29
C HIS A 3 -30.24 14.43 2.61
N ALA A 4 -30.89 13.42 2.03
CA ALA A 4 -30.22 12.22 1.50
C ALA A 4 -30.13 12.14 -0.03
N THR A 5 -30.34 13.24 -0.77
CA THR A 5 -30.44 13.18 -2.23
C THR A 5 -29.70 14.33 -2.89
N GLN A 6 -28.36 14.27 -2.93
CA GLN A 6 -27.55 15.10 -3.84
C GLN A 6 -26.12 14.53 -4.01
N LEU A 7 -26.00 13.23 -4.29
CA LEU A 7 -24.74 12.64 -4.77
C LEU A 7 -25.05 11.56 -5.81
N THR A 8 -25.68 11.95 -6.91
CA THR A 8 -25.67 11.18 -8.15
C THR A 8 -25.70 12.16 -9.32
N GLN A 9 -24.87 11.89 -10.33
CA GLN A 9 -24.64 12.63 -11.58
C GLN A 9 -23.50 13.67 -11.56
N ALA A 10 -22.29 13.17 -11.85
CA ALA A 10 -21.32 13.88 -12.66
C ALA A 10 -20.69 12.88 -13.64
N ASN A 11 -21.20 12.86 -14.87
CA ASN A 11 -20.62 12.10 -15.98
C ASN A 11 -19.46 12.90 -16.59
N GLY A 12 -18.34 12.22 -16.87
CA GLY A 12 -17.49 12.55 -18.02
C GLY A 12 -16.48 13.68 -17.87
N LYS A 13 -15.56 13.56 -16.91
CA LYS A 13 -14.14 14.01 -16.94
C LYS A 13 -13.51 13.52 -15.63
N SER A 14 -12.27 13.04 -15.68
CA SER A 14 -11.48 12.44 -14.57
C SER A 14 -11.97 12.84 -13.17
N GLY A 15 -12.42 11.87 -12.37
CA GLY A 15 -13.08 12.05 -11.07
C GLY A 15 -12.21 12.64 -9.97
N GLN A 16 -11.76 13.89 -10.15
CA GLN A 16 -11.29 14.74 -9.08
C GLN A 16 -12.52 15.37 -8.44
N HIS A 17 -12.80 14.97 -7.20
CA HIS A 17 -13.72 15.72 -6.36
C HIS A 17 -13.17 17.14 -6.19
N THR A 18 -13.91 18.16 -6.62
CA THR A 18 -13.52 19.55 -6.36
C THR A 18 -13.50 19.76 -4.85
N LEU A 19 -12.30 19.91 -4.28
CA LEU A 19 -12.13 20.19 -2.86
C LEU A 19 -12.63 21.61 -2.56
N ARG A 20 -13.15 21.80 -1.35
CA ARG A 20 -13.45 23.15 -0.87
C ARG A 20 -12.12 23.92 -0.68
N PRO A 21 -12.06 25.24 -0.93
CA PRO A 21 -10.81 26.00 -0.84
C PRO A 21 -10.08 25.88 0.51
N ASP A 22 -10.81 25.78 1.62
CA ASP A 22 -10.25 25.59 2.96
C ASP A 22 -9.51 24.26 3.12
N VAL A 23 -10.02 23.21 2.46
CA VAL A 23 -9.44 21.87 2.43
C VAL A 23 -8.28 21.81 1.45
N GLU A 24 -8.46 22.40 0.27
CA GLU A 24 -7.46 22.45 -0.81
C GLU A 24 -6.15 23.10 -0.33
N SER A 25 -6.25 24.20 0.42
CA SER A 25 -5.11 24.93 0.98
C SER A 25 -4.21 24.13 1.92
N PHE A 26 -4.67 22.97 2.41
CA PHE A 26 -3.87 22.07 3.24
C PHE A 26 -2.80 21.30 2.45
N TYR A 27 -3.08 21.02 1.18
CA TYR A 27 -2.31 20.10 0.38
C TYR A 27 -1.21 20.81 -0.41
N HIS A 28 0.01 20.27 -0.37
CA HIS A 28 1.15 20.93 -1.01
C HIS A 28 1.20 20.75 -2.54
N LEU A 29 0.43 19.81 -3.09
CA LEU A 29 0.35 19.54 -4.54
C LEU A 29 -1.01 19.89 -5.17
N ALA A 30 -1.92 20.53 -4.43
CA ALA A 30 -3.26 20.86 -4.95
C ALA A 30 -3.24 21.69 -6.24
N HIS A 31 -2.24 22.56 -6.40
CA HIS A 31 -2.17 23.53 -7.51
C HIS A 31 -0.92 23.38 -8.40
N GLY A 32 -0.20 22.26 -8.34
CA GLY A 32 1.05 22.10 -9.10
C GLY A 32 1.46 20.66 -9.32
N GLY A 33 1.87 20.36 -10.55
CA GLY A 33 2.44 19.06 -10.90
C GLY A 33 3.82 18.82 -10.25
N PHE A 34 4.16 17.54 -10.11
CA PHE A 34 5.49 17.05 -9.71
C PHE A 34 6.26 16.43 -10.90
N GLU A 35 5.68 16.45 -12.09
CA GLU A 35 6.31 15.93 -13.30
C GLU A 35 7.61 16.68 -13.58
N GLY A 36 8.69 15.92 -13.81
CA GLY A 36 10.01 16.49 -14.06
C GLY A 36 10.61 17.26 -12.88
N LYS A 37 10.08 17.14 -11.66
CA LYS A 37 10.67 17.76 -10.46
C LYS A 37 11.58 16.78 -9.71
N ALA A 38 12.68 17.30 -9.17
CA ALA A 38 13.57 16.57 -8.27
C ALA A 38 13.07 16.52 -6.80
N CYS A 39 13.36 15.41 -6.13
CA CYS A 39 12.90 15.06 -4.79
C CYS A 39 13.79 15.64 -3.68
N GLN A 40 13.18 16.24 -2.65
CA GLN A 40 13.86 16.83 -1.49
C GLN A 40 13.89 15.92 -0.25
N GLY A 41 13.37 14.70 -0.34
CA GLY A 41 13.16 13.81 0.81
C GLY A 41 14.46 13.36 1.46
N THR A 42 14.40 12.92 2.71
CA THR A 42 15.58 12.60 3.53
C THR A 42 16.54 11.63 2.85
N ALA A 43 16.03 10.64 2.10
CA ALA A 43 16.85 9.71 1.33
C ALA A 43 17.59 10.41 0.16
N CYS A 44 16.95 11.36 -0.52
CA CYS A 44 17.58 12.17 -1.56
C CYS A 44 18.58 13.16 -0.98
N PHE A 45 18.26 13.77 0.17
CA PHE A 45 19.21 14.60 0.91
C PHE A 45 20.46 13.81 1.30
N ALA A 46 20.31 12.60 1.84
CA ALA A 46 21.45 11.75 2.19
C ALA A 46 22.30 11.39 0.96
N ALA A 47 21.64 11.17 -0.18
CA ALA A 47 22.27 10.87 -1.47
C ALA A 47 22.71 12.11 -2.28
N ARG A 48 22.55 13.34 -1.78
CA ARG A 48 22.77 14.59 -2.55
C ARG A 48 24.12 14.68 -3.27
N HIS A 49 25.15 14.09 -2.66
CA HIS A 49 26.51 14.08 -3.19
C HIS A 49 26.69 13.15 -4.41
N LEU A 50 25.74 12.25 -4.68
CA LEU A 50 25.74 11.38 -5.86
C LEU A 50 25.34 12.14 -7.14
N ASN A 51 24.56 13.22 -7.01
CA ASN A 51 24.18 14.09 -8.14
C ASN A 51 23.89 15.53 -7.63
N PRO A 52 24.94 16.34 -7.40
CA PRO A 52 24.77 17.70 -6.88
C PRO A 52 23.90 18.62 -7.75
N PRO A 53 23.99 18.63 -9.10
CA PRO A 53 23.10 19.44 -9.93
C PRO A 53 21.62 19.11 -9.73
N ARG A 54 21.26 17.82 -9.63
CA ARG A 54 19.88 17.42 -9.40
C ARG A 54 19.40 17.79 -8.00
N TRP A 55 20.27 17.77 -7.00
CA TRP A 55 19.93 18.25 -5.66
C TRP A 55 19.70 19.77 -5.64
N ALA A 56 20.50 20.55 -6.38
CA ALA A 56 20.28 21.99 -6.53
C ALA A 56 18.91 22.27 -7.18
N GLU A 57 18.57 21.58 -8.27
CA GLU A 57 17.23 21.63 -8.88
C GLU A 57 16.14 21.31 -7.85
N ALA A 58 16.34 20.27 -7.03
CA ALA A 58 15.38 19.90 -6.00
C ALA A 58 15.08 21.08 -5.06
N MET A 59 16.10 21.83 -4.62
CA MET A 59 15.96 22.97 -3.70
C MET A 59 15.22 24.17 -4.29
N GLU A 60 15.19 24.30 -5.60
CA GLU A 60 14.52 25.40 -6.32
C GLU A 60 13.04 25.11 -6.61
N ASN A 61 12.58 23.87 -6.43
CA ASN A 61 11.20 23.47 -6.75
C ASN A 61 10.14 24.23 -5.94
N ASN A 62 9.15 24.76 -6.67
CA ASN A 62 7.91 25.31 -6.11
C ASN A 62 6.68 24.77 -6.89
N PRO A 63 5.70 24.12 -6.25
CA PRO A 63 5.76 23.56 -4.89
C PRO A 63 6.93 22.57 -4.72
N ARG A 64 7.39 22.43 -3.48
CA ARG A 64 8.41 21.44 -3.08
C ARG A 64 7.88 20.04 -3.30
N VAL A 65 8.75 19.11 -3.69
CA VAL A 65 8.42 17.68 -3.82
C VAL A 65 9.22 16.92 -2.79
N TYR A 66 8.54 16.35 -1.79
CA TYR A 66 9.24 15.71 -0.67
C TYR A 66 9.68 14.28 -0.99
N CYS A 67 8.79 13.38 -1.39
CA CYS A 67 9.17 12.00 -1.69
C CYS A 67 8.52 11.55 -3.00
N LEU A 68 9.29 10.96 -3.90
CA LEU A 68 8.78 10.39 -5.16
C LEU A 68 8.67 8.86 -5.14
N GLY A 69 9.09 8.20 -4.05
CA GLY A 69 9.18 6.73 -4.01
C GLY A 69 10.16 6.16 -5.04
N GLU A 70 11.25 6.87 -5.34
CA GLU A 70 12.29 6.44 -6.30
C GLU A 70 13.67 6.44 -5.63
N CYS A 71 13.72 6.10 -4.34
CA CYS A 71 14.94 6.25 -3.53
C CYS A 71 16.10 5.36 -4.00
N PHE A 72 15.83 4.28 -4.75
CA PHE A 72 16.85 3.48 -5.44
C PHE A 72 17.68 4.28 -6.45
N ALA A 73 17.13 5.40 -6.95
CA ALA A 73 17.77 6.31 -7.90
C ALA A 73 18.04 7.71 -7.31
N ALA A 74 18.06 7.82 -5.97
CA ALA A 74 18.27 9.08 -5.28
C ALA A 74 19.62 9.75 -5.64
N PRO A 75 19.70 11.10 -5.77
CA PRO A 75 18.59 12.04 -5.76
C PRO A 75 17.62 11.76 -6.91
N ALA A 76 16.35 11.60 -6.59
CA ALA A 76 15.34 11.17 -7.54
C ALA A 76 14.78 12.37 -8.29
N LYS A 77 14.35 12.15 -9.51
CA LYS A 77 13.59 13.09 -10.33
C LYS A 77 12.49 12.28 -10.99
N GLY A 78 11.26 12.79 -10.95
CA GLY A 78 10.10 12.03 -11.44
C GLY A 78 10.35 11.48 -12.84
N GLN A 79 9.79 10.30 -13.13
CA GLN A 79 9.98 9.53 -14.38
C GLN A 79 11.35 8.84 -14.50
N THR A 80 11.95 8.40 -13.40
CA THR A 80 13.14 7.54 -13.47
C THR A 80 12.82 6.26 -14.26
N LYS A 81 13.48 6.07 -15.41
CA LYS A 81 13.17 4.97 -16.35
C LYS A 81 13.55 3.56 -15.89
N PRO A 82 14.71 3.29 -15.25
CA PRO A 82 14.92 1.94 -14.71
C PRO A 82 14.03 1.71 -13.49
N ARG A 83 13.31 0.60 -13.48
CA ARG A 83 12.69 0.05 -12.26
C ARG A 83 13.81 -0.48 -11.34
N PRO A 84 13.62 -0.49 -10.02
CA PRO A 84 14.56 -1.10 -9.11
C PRO A 84 14.70 -2.60 -9.42
N PRO A 85 15.90 -3.17 -9.28
CA PRO A 85 16.05 -4.62 -9.17
C PRO A 85 15.15 -5.16 -8.06
N VAL A 86 14.52 -6.30 -8.30
CA VAL A 86 13.66 -7.00 -7.34
C VAL A 86 14.22 -8.39 -7.12
N LYS A 87 14.38 -8.79 -5.85
CA LYS A 87 14.91 -10.11 -5.48
C LYS A 87 14.14 -10.72 -4.33
N VAL A 88 13.88 -12.01 -4.41
CA VAL A 88 13.40 -12.84 -3.30
C VAL A 88 14.61 -13.52 -2.67
N CYS A 89 14.88 -13.19 -1.41
CA CYS A 89 15.95 -13.77 -0.59
C CYS A 89 15.40 -14.58 0.60
N ALA A 90 14.08 -14.58 0.78
CA ALA A 90 13.38 -15.53 1.64
C ALA A 90 13.31 -16.91 0.98
N ARG A 91 13.04 -17.96 1.76
CA ARG A 91 12.86 -19.32 1.20
C ARG A 91 11.61 -19.46 0.34
N GLU A 92 10.62 -18.60 0.56
CA GLU A 92 9.38 -18.51 -0.21
C GLU A 92 9.16 -17.06 -0.65
N GLY A 93 8.79 -16.86 -1.93
CA GLY A 93 8.41 -15.54 -2.45
C GLY A 93 6.94 -15.27 -2.23
N ILE A 94 6.59 -14.60 -1.14
CA ILE A 94 5.20 -14.34 -0.75
C ILE A 94 4.68 -13.05 -1.38
N VAL A 95 5.48 -11.98 -1.30
CA VAL A 95 5.08 -10.63 -1.67
C VAL A 95 5.65 -10.22 -3.02
N LEU A 96 6.94 -10.48 -3.26
CA LEU A 96 7.64 -10.08 -4.47
C LEU A 96 7.78 -11.21 -5.49
N GLY A 97 7.33 -12.42 -5.19
CA GLY A 97 7.52 -13.59 -6.05
C GLY A 97 7.11 -13.34 -7.52
N ARG A 98 5.92 -12.77 -7.75
CA ARG A 98 5.48 -12.44 -9.12
C ARG A 98 6.27 -11.29 -9.74
N ILE A 99 6.56 -10.25 -8.97
CA ILE A 99 7.32 -9.08 -9.47
C ILE A 99 8.74 -9.46 -9.87
N ALA A 100 9.42 -10.29 -9.07
CA ALA A 100 10.75 -10.82 -9.38
C ALA A 100 10.76 -11.65 -10.68
N ASN A 101 9.61 -12.23 -11.05
CA ASN A 101 9.42 -13.05 -12.25
C ASN A 101 8.75 -12.28 -13.41
N GLY A 102 8.83 -10.95 -13.43
CA GLY A 102 8.35 -10.11 -14.53
C GLY A 102 6.99 -9.42 -14.28
N GLY A 103 6.36 -9.66 -13.13
CA GLY A 103 5.11 -9.03 -12.73
C GLY A 103 3.86 -9.70 -13.32
N ALA A 104 2.71 -9.27 -12.82
CA ALA A 104 1.37 -9.72 -13.21
C ALA A 104 0.41 -8.52 -13.27
N ARG A 105 0.70 -7.57 -14.18
CA ARG A 105 -0.06 -6.32 -14.29
C ARG A 105 -1.49 -6.51 -14.80
N THR A 106 -1.71 -7.47 -15.69
CA THR A 106 -3.03 -7.72 -16.28
C THR A 106 -3.74 -8.86 -15.54
N LEU A 107 -5.07 -8.86 -15.61
CA LEU A 107 -5.89 -9.94 -15.06
C LEU A 107 -5.47 -11.31 -15.58
N ALA A 108 -5.25 -11.43 -16.90
CA ALA A 108 -4.84 -12.69 -17.52
C ALA A 108 -3.48 -13.19 -17.01
N ALA A 109 -2.50 -12.29 -16.86
CA ALA A 109 -1.19 -12.64 -16.31
C ALA A 109 -1.33 -13.10 -14.85
N TYR A 110 -2.14 -12.42 -14.05
CA TYR A 110 -2.41 -12.79 -12.65
C TYR A 110 -3.07 -14.17 -12.54
N GLN A 111 -4.12 -14.43 -13.32
CA GLN A 111 -4.83 -15.71 -13.33
C GLN A 111 -3.96 -16.87 -13.82
N SER A 112 -3.12 -16.65 -14.84
CA SER A 112 -2.18 -17.67 -15.34
C SER A 112 -1.19 -18.15 -14.29
N GLN A 113 -0.96 -17.35 -13.25
CA GLN A 113 -0.10 -17.66 -12.11
C GLN A 113 -0.90 -18.08 -10.85
N GLY A 114 -2.16 -18.48 -11.02
CA GLY A 114 -3.03 -18.95 -9.94
C GLY A 114 -3.79 -17.85 -9.18
N GLY A 115 -3.77 -16.61 -9.67
CA GLY A 115 -4.51 -15.50 -9.08
C GLY A 115 -6.01 -15.74 -8.98
N TYR A 116 -6.63 -15.23 -7.91
CA TYR A 116 -8.04 -15.46 -7.52
C TYR A 116 -8.39 -16.89 -7.05
N ALA A 117 -7.46 -17.85 -7.08
CA ALA A 117 -7.70 -19.17 -6.50
C ALA A 117 -7.89 -19.11 -4.97
N ALA A 118 -7.18 -18.21 -4.29
CA ALA A 118 -7.32 -18.03 -2.85
C ALA A 118 -8.70 -17.45 -2.51
N LEU A 119 -9.15 -16.46 -3.30
CA LEU A 119 -10.50 -15.92 -3.19
C LEU A 119 -11.58 -16.98 -3.43
N ALA A 120 -11.47 -17.78 -4.50
CA ALA A 120 -12.43 -18.84 -4.77
C ALA A 120 -12.51 -19.85 -3.61
N LYS A 121 -11.35 -20.24 -3.04
CA LYS A 121 -11.27 -21.09 -1.85
C LYS A 121 -11.92 -20.45 -0.62
N ALA A 122 -11.74 -19.15 -0.42
CA ALA A 122 -12.32 -18.41 0.70
C ALA A 122 -13.85 -18.31 0.58
N LEU A 123 -14.37 -18.01 -0.61
CA LEU A 123 -15.82 -17.87 -0.86
C LEU A 123 -16.60 -19.19 -0.69
N ALA A 124 -15.93 -20.34 -0.77
CA ALA A 124 -16.51 -21.66 -0.51
C ALA A 124 -16.58 -22.02 0.99
N GLN A 125 -16.11 -21.14 1.87
CA GLN A 125 -16.04 -21.33 3.32
C GLN A 125 -16.68 -20.13 4.03
N PRO A 126 -17.13 -20.27 5.29
CA PRO A 126 -17.64 -19.11 6.03
C PRO A 126 -16.54 -18.05 6.25
N PRO A 127 -16.87 -16.74 6.32
CA PRO A 127 -15.91 -15.64 6.53
C PRO A 127 -14.95 -15.85 7.71
N GLU A 128 -15.42 -16.51 8.76
CA GLU A 128 -14.67 -16.86 9.95
C GLU A 128 -13.45 -17.73 9.66
N ALA A 129 -13.47 -18.54 8.59
CA ALA A 129 -12.34 -19.33 8.16
C ALA A 129 -11.17 -18.44 7.69
N VAL A 130 -11.46 -17.34 6.99
CA VAL A 130 -10.45 -16.36 6.59
C VAL A 130 -9.88 -15.64 7.82
N LEU A 131 -10.75 -15.20 8.75
CA LEU A 131 -10.31 -14.60 10.02
C LEU A 131 -9.38 -15.56 10.79
N ALA A 132 -9.76 -16.84 10.91
CA ALA A 132 -8.97 -17.85 11.58
C ALA A 132 -7.61 -18.08 10.91
N ALA A 133 -7.55 -18.11 9.58
CA ALA A 133 -6.29 -18.22 8.84
C ALA A 133 -5.37 -17.02 9.10
N VAL A 134 -5.92 -15.80 9.09
CA VAL A 134 -5.15 -14.57 9.37
C VAL A 134 -4.65 -14.54 10.81
N ASP A 135 -5.46 -14.94 11.80
CA ASP A 135 -4.98 -15.01 13.19
C ASP A 135 -3.88 -16.06 13.37
N LYS A 136 -4.08 -17.26 12.82
CA LYS A 136 -3.07 -18.33 12.88
C LYS A 136 -1.75 -17.92 12.23
N SER A 137 -1.80 -17.10 11.17
CA SER A 137 -0.60 -16.57 10.51
C SER A 137 0.27 -15.70 11.39
N SER A 138 -0.29 -15.13 12.48
CA SER A 138 0.38 -14.10 13.26
C SER A 138 0.88 -12.92 12.42
N LEU A 139 0.24 -12.65 11.27
CA LEU A 139 0.51 -11.49 10.43
C LEU A 139 0.36 -10.22 11.27
N ARG A 140 1.31 -9.30 11.06
CA ARG A 140 1.33 -7.98 11.69
C ARG A 140 1.31 -6.92 10.60
N GLY A 141 0.70 -5.78 10.88
CA GLY A 141 0.63 -4.67 9.94
C GLY A 141 2.02 -4.27 9.44
N ARG A 142 2.17 -4.18 8.11
CA ARG A 142 3.44 -3.90 7.42
C ARG A 142 3.74 -2.41 7.24
N GLY A 143 2.80 -1.53 7.57
CA GLY A 143 2.99 -0.06 7.60
C GLY A 143 3.67 0.47 8.86
N GLY A 144 4.62 -0.26 9.46
CA GLY A 144 5.44 0.23 10.58
C GLY A 144 4.92 -0.10 12.00
N ALA A 145 3.66 0.22 12.32
CA ALA A 145 3.12 0.05 13.69
C ALA A 145 3.08 -1.42 14.18
N GLY A 146 3.10 -2.39 13.26
CA GLY A 146 3.21 -3.80 13.59
C GLY A 146 2.07 -4.34 14.45
N PHE A 147 0.87 -3.76 14.41
CA PHE A 147 -0.27 -4.28 15.18
C PHE A 147 -0.72 -5.65 14.63
N PRO A 148 -1.11 -6.64 15.48
CA PRO A 148 -1.59 -7.94 15.01
C PRO A 148 -2.81 -7.81 14.10
N THR A 149 -2.68 -8.25 12.85
CA THR A 149 -3.69 -8.04 11.80
C THR A 149 -5.01 -8.73 12.14
N GLY A 150 -4.96 -9.99 12.56
CA GLY A 150 -6.17 -10.75 12.92
C GLY A 150 -6.95 -10.14 14.10
N ARG A 151 -6.26 -9.60 15.11
CA ARG A 151 -6.92 -8.83 16.20
C ARG A 151 -7.64 -7.59 15.67
N LYS A 152 -7.02 -6.84 14.75
CA LYS A 152 -7.63 -5.65 14.12
C LYS A 152 -8.89 -6.04 13.34
N TRP A 153 -8.81 -7.15 12.59
CA TRP A 153 -9.90 -7.65 11.77
C TRP A 153 -11.08 -8.11 12.61
N ARG A 154 -10.83 -8.87 13.69
CA ARG A 154 -11.88 -9.26 14.63
C ARG A 154 -12.59 -8.04 15.22
N SER A 155 -11.85 -7.00 15.60
CA SER A 155 -12.43 -5.76 16.14
C SER A 155 -13.45 -5.13 15.19
N VAL A 156 -13.25 -5.22 13.88
CA VAL A 156 -14.20 -4.76 12.85
C VAL A 156 -15.32 -5.78 12.60
N ALA A 157 -14.97 -7.06 12.52
CA ALA A 157 -15.92 -8.14 12.28
C ALA A 157 -17.01 -8.21 13.38
N THR A 158 -16.64 -8.00 14.64
CA THR A 158 -17.56 -8.01 15.79
C THR A 158 -18.39 -6.73 15.95
N GLN A 159 -18.15 -5.69 15.14
CA GLN A 159 -19.02 -4.52 15.17
C GLN A 159 -20.44 -4.88 14.70
N PRO A 160 -21.48 -4.18 15.20
CA PRO A 160 -22.87 -4.43 14.83
C PRO A 160 -23.09 -4.51 13.31
N PRO A 161 -24.11 -5.28 12.86
CA PRO A 161 -24.48 -5.34 11.45
C PRO A 161 -24.71 -3.95 10.85
N GLY A 162 -24.27 -3.77 9.62
CA GLY A 162 -24.38 -2.50 8.90
C GLY A 162 -23.26 -2.33 7.90
N LEU A 163 -23.21 -1.15 7.27
CA LEU A 163 -22.16 -0.82 6.33
C LEU A 163 -20.81 -0.72 7.05
N LYS A 164 -19.84 -1.49 6.56
CA LYS A 164 -18.43 -1.45 6.98
C LYS A 164 -17.54 -1.20 5.77
N TYR A 165 -16.35 -0.67 6.02
CA TYR A 165 -15.39 -0.33 4.98
C TYR A 165 -14.06 -1.08 5.12
N VAL A 166 -13.38 -1.32 3.99
CA VAL A 166 -11.97 -1.71 3.96
C VAL A 166 -11.17 -0.64 3.23
N VAL A 167 -10.07 -0.19 3.80
CA VAL A 167 -9.20 0.83 3.21
C VAL A 167 -7.77 0.30 3.12
N ALA A 168 -7.20 0.37 1.92
CA ALA A 168 -5.77 0.20 1.70
C ALA A 168 -5.09 1.57 1.78
N ASN A 169 -4.16 1.70 2.73
CA ASN A 169 -3.28 2.87 2.82
C ASN A 169 -2.08 2.65 1.90
N ALA A 170 -2.06 3.40 0.79
CA ALA A 170 -0.97 3.45 -0.18
C ALA A 170 -0.41 4.88 -0.33
N ASP A 171 -0.39 5.65 0.76
CA ASP A 171 0.22 6.98 0.77
C ASP A 171 1.75 6.92 0.72
N GLU A 172 2.36 5.83 1.22
CA GLU A 172 3.81 5.53 1.22
C GLU A 172 4.72 6.77 1.21
N GLY A 173 4.48 7.70 2.14
CA GLY A 173 5.15 9.00 2.18
C GLY A 173 6.59 8.95 2.68
N ASP A 174 6.97 7.87 3.35
CA ASP A 174 8.27 7.71 4.00
C ASP A 174 9.42 7.73 3.00
N SER A 175 10.36 8.66 3.20
CA SER A 175 11.59 8.72 2.40
C SER A 175 12.41 7.45 2.59
N GLY A 176 12.61 6.69 1.53
CA GLY A 176 13.30 5.40 1.54
C GLY A 176 12.36 4.22 1.31
N ALA A 177 11.05 4.40 1.52
CA ALA A 177 10.02 3.44 1.14
C ALA A 177 9.63 3.64 -0.33
N TYR A 178 9.48 2.53 -1.03
CA TYR A 178 8.97 2.47 -2.40
C TYR A 178 8.49 1.04 -2.71
N ILE A 179 8.00 0.31 -1.71
CA ILE A 179 7.52 -1.07 -1.81
C ILE A 179 6.14 -1.08 -2.43
N ASP A 180 5.21 -0.34 -1.82
CA ASP A 180 3.79 -0.34 -2.15
C ASP A 180 3.57 0.13 -3.60
N ARG A 181 4.39 1.09 -4.05
CA ARG A 181 4.41 1.53 -5.45
C ARG A 181 4.50 0.37 -6.44
N TYR A 182 5.51 -0.50 -6.29
CA TYR A 182 5.74 -1.59 -7.24
C TYR A 182 4.75 -2.73 -7.05
N LEU A 183 4.21 -2.93 -5.84
CA LEU A 183 3.08 -3.84 -5.62
C LEU A 183 1.84 -3.40 -6.43
N MET A 184 1.51 -2.12 -6.40
CA MET A 184 0.37 -1.57 -7.14
C MET A 184 0.62 -1.50 -8.66
N GLU A 185 1.84 -1.19 -9.08
CA GLU A 185 2.16 -1.04 -10.50
C GLU A 185 2.39 -2.37 -11.23
N ASP A 186 2.99 -3.37 -10.57
CA ASP A 186 3.41 -4.62 -11.22
C ASP A 186 2.63 -5.86 -10.78
N ASP A 187 1.87 -5.81 -9.68
CA ASP A 187 1.01 -6.91 -9.23
C ASP A 187 -0.34 -6.41 -8.63
N PRO A 188 -1.08 -5.52 -9.32
CA PRO A 188 -2.25 -4.82 -8.78
C PRO A 188 -3.36 -5.78 -8.31
N HIS A 189 -3.54 -6.90 -9.03
CA HIS A 189 -4.60 -7.87 -8.70
C HIS A 189 -4.35 -8.59 -7.37
N SER A 190 -3.09 -8.69 -6.91
CA SER A 190 -2.79 -9.23 -5.57
C SER A 190 -3.33 -8.37 -4.44
N LEU A 191 -3.23 -7.05 -4.58
CA LEU A 191 -3.83 -6.09 -3.65
C LEU A 191 -5.35 -6.17 -3.72
N ILE A 192 -5.92 -6.20 -4.92
CA ILE A 192 -7.39 -6.30 -5.11
C ILE A 192 -7.91 -7.59 -4.47
N GLU A 193 -7.29 -8.74 -4.74
CA GLU A 193 -7.67 -10.02 -4.13
C GLU A 193 -7.56 -9.97 -2.60
N GLY A 194 -6.47 -9.41 -2.08
CA GLY A 194 -6.29 -9.20 -0.64
C GLY A 194 -7.39 -8.33 -0.01
N MET A 195 -7.82 -7.28 -0.70
CA MET A 195 -8.92 -6.42 -0.24
C MET A 195 -10.27 -7.12 -0.27
N ILE A 196 -10.55 -7.94 -1.29
CA ILE A 196 -11.78 -8.73 -1.36
C ILE A 196 -11.79 -9.76 -0.22
N LEU A 197 -10.68 -10.46 0.02
CA LEU A 197 -10.54 -11.39 1.14
C LEU A 197 -10.77 -10.71 2.49
N ALA A 198 -10.20 -9.51 2.68
CA ALA A 198 -10.40 -8.72 3.88
C ALA A 198 -11.86 -8.29 4.06
N ALA A 199 -12.50 -7.81 2.99
CA ALA A 199 -13.88 -7.39 3.00
C ALA A 199 -14.83 -8.55 3.29
N TYR A 200 -14.57 -9.71 2.69
CA TYR A 200 -15.32 -10.93 2.95
C TYR A 200 -15.22 -11.32 4.43
N ALA A 201 -14.00 -11.35 4.97
CA ALA A 201 -13.73 -11.74 6.35
C ALA A 201 -14.40 -10.85 7.40
N VAL A 202 -14.50 -9.53 7.15
CA VAL A 202 -15.07 -8.57 8.13
C VAL A 202 -16.51 -8.16 7.84
N GLY A 203 -17.08 -8.59 6.70
CA GLY A 203 -18.42 -8.22 6.25
C GLY A 203 -18.52 -6.78 5.76
N ALA A 204 -17.50 -6.29 5.03
CA ALA A 204 -17.53 -4.97 4.41
C ALA A 204 -18.09 -5.05 2.99
N ALA A 205 -18.87 -4.03 2.62
CA ALA A 205 -19.50 -3.94 1.31
C ALA A 205 -18.83 -2.93 0.37
N LYS A 206 -17.98 -2.04 0.92
CA LYS A 206 -17.29 -1.01 0.15
C LYS A 206 -15.85 -0.83 0.63
N GLY A 207 -14.95 -0.49 -0.27
CA GLY A 207 -13.57 -0.20 0.07
C GLY A 207 -12.93 0.86 -0.81
N TYR A 208 -11.77 1.34 -0.33
CA TYR A 208 -10.99 2.39 -0.98
C TYR A 208 -9.50 2.04 -0.98
N ILE A 209 -8.82 2.26 -2.11
CA ILE A 209 -7.37 2.33 -2.17
C ILE A 209 -6.98 3.80 -2.18
N TYR A 210 -6.38 4.28 -1.09
CA TYR A 210 -5.86 5.65 -1.03
C TYR A 210 -4.45 5.67 -1.62
N VAL A 211 -4.31 6.23 -2.82
CA VAL A 211 -3.03 6.30 -3.55
C VAL A 211 -2.51 7.72 -3.48
N ARG A 212 -1.29 7.92 -3.00
CA ARG A 212 -0.66 9.25 -2.99
C ARG A 212 -0.61 9.90 -4.39
N ALA A 213 -0.60 11.23 -4.42
CA ALA A 213 -0.54 12.00 -5.66
C ALA A 213 0.69 11.64 -6.52
N GLU A 214 1.82 11.35 -5.87
CA GLU A 214 3.11 11.15 -6.51
C GLU A 214 3.25 9.80 -7.24
N TYR A 215 2.23 8.91 -7.17
CA TYR A 215 2.19 7.61 -7.85
C TYR A 215 1.11 7.55 -8.96
N PRO A 216 1.20 8.40 -10.01
CA PRO A 216 0.16 8.48 -11.04
C PRO A 216 0.04 7.19 -11.88
N LEU A 217 1.15 6.45 -12.04
CA LEU A 217 1.12 5.15 -12.73
C LEU A 217 0.37 4.10 -11.91
N ALA A 218 0.59 4.04 -10.59
CA ALA A 218 -0.14 3.14 -9.70
C ALA A 218 -1.66 3.43 -9.74
N ASP A 219 -2.05 4.71 -9.68
CA ASP A 219 -3.46 5.12 -9.81
C ASP A 219 -4.08 4.62 -11.13
N THR A 220 -3.39 4.85 -12.25
CA THR A 220 -3.84 4.41 -13.58
C THR A 220 -3.96 2.89 -13.67
N VAL A 221 -2.92 2.16 -13.25
CA VAL A 221 -2.88 0.70 -13.30
C VAL A 221 -3.99 0.09 -12.43
N LEU A 222 -4.18 0.61 -11.22
CA LEU A 222 -5.23 0.13 -10.32
C LEU A 222 -6.63 0.38 -10.89
N ARG A 223 -6.89 1.55 -11.49
CA ARG A 223 -8.20 1.82 -12.12
C ARG A 223 -8.50 0.84 -13.24
N THR A 224 -7.51 0.50 -14.07
CA THR A 224 -7.65 -0.55 -15.10
C THR A 224 -7.88 -1.92 -14.45
N ALA A 225 -7.07 -2.32 -13.48
CA ALA A 225 -7.20 -3.61 -12.81
C ALA A 225 -8.56 -3.77 -12.08
N LEU A 226 -9.10 -2.69 -11.50
CA LEU A 226 -10.44 -2.68 -10.91
C LEU A 226 -11.55 -2.82 -11.95
N ALA A 227 -11.39 -2.23 -13.13
CA ALA A 227 -12.33 -2.42 -14.24
C ALA A 227 -12.32 -3.87 -14.73
N ASP A 228 -11.13 -4.45 -14.91
CA ASP A 228 -10.94 -5.85 -15.31
C ASP A 228 -11.55 -6.81 -14.25
N ALA A 229 -11.27 -6.56 -12.97
CA ALA A 229 -11.81 -7.37 -11.87
C ALA A 229 -13.35 -7.29 -11.79
N ARG A 230 -13.97 -6.12 -12.02
CA ARG A 230 -15.43 -5.99 -12.13
C ARG A 230 -15.99 -6.77 -13.32
N ALA A 231 -15.38 -6.61 -14.50
CA ALA A 231 -15.83 -7.30 -15.71
C ALA A 231 -15.75 -8.83 -15.58
N ALA A 232 -14.79 -9.33 -14.81
CA ALA A 232 -14.62 -10.75 -14.51
C ALA A 232 -15.46 -11.27 -13.32
N GLY A 233 -16.29 -10.42 -12.68
CA GLY A 233 -17.14 -10.82 -11.56
C GLY A 233 -16.42 -10.97 -10.22
N TRP A 234 -15.21 -10.41 -10.07
CA TRP A 234 -14.46 -10.39 -8.81
C TRP A 234 -14.76 -9.16 -7.94
N LEU A 235 -15.49 -8.18 -8.47
CA LEU A 235 -15.97 -7.00 -7.76
C LEU A 235 -17.41 -6.69 -8.15
N GLY A 236 -18.12 -6.02 -7.26
CA GLY A 236 -19.49 -5.56 -7.44
C GLY A 236 -20.50 -6.49 -6.80
N ALA A 237 -21.67 -6.61 -7.44
CA ALA A 237 -22.72 -7.49 -6.98
C ALA A 237 -22.36 -8.95 -7.29
N LEU A 238 -22.55 -9.83 -6.32
CA LEU A 238 -22.36 -11.28 -6.45
C LEU A 238 -20.91 -11.72 -6.77
N VAL A 239 -19.95 -11.26 -5.96
CA VAL A 239 -18.52 -11.58 -6.11
C VAL A 239 -18.29 -13.09 -6.19
N GLY A 240 -17.63 -13.53 -7.25
CA GLY A 240 -17.35 -14.94 -7.52
C GLY A 240 -18.60 -15.81 -7.68
N GLY A 241 -19.75 -15.22 -8.04
CA GLY A 241 -21.04 -15.91 -8.16
C GLY A 241 -21.72 -16.22 -6.81
N THR A 242 -21.27 -15.63 -5.71
CA THR A 242 -21.86 -15.81 -4.37
C THR A 242 -22.82 -14.68 -4.01
N ASN A 243 -23.48 -14.73 -2.84
CA ASN A 243 -24.29 -13.59 -2.35
C ASN A 243 -23.45 -12.47 -1.72
N PHE A 244 -22.12 -12.60 -1.67
CA PHE A 244 -21.23 -11.55 -1.18
C PHE A 244 -21.11 -10.43 -2.23
N SER A 245 -21.12 -9.18 -1.78
CA SER A 245 -20.98 -8.01 -2.65
C SER A 245 -19.91 -7.08 -2.08
N PHE A 246 -19.03 -6.59 -2.95
CA PHE A 246 -17.96 -5.68 -2.55
C PHE A 246 -17.58 -4.74 -3.68
N GLU A 247 -17.74 -3.43 -3.45
CA GLU A 247 -17.27 -2.39 -4.36
C GLU A 247 -15.95 -1.81 -3.89
N LEU A 248 -15.04 -1.55 -4.82
CA LEU A 248 -13.71 -1.03 -4.53
C LEU A 248 -13.36 0.14 -5.46
N GLU A 249 -12.94 1.27 -4.88
CA GLU A 249 -12.62 2.50 -5.61
C GLU A 249 -11.18 2.94 -5.32
N VAL A 250 -10.54 3.61 -6.29
CA VAL A 250 -9.27 4.32 -6.05
C VAL A 250 -9.58 5.77 -5.71
N TYR A 251 -9.05 6.22 -4.57
CA TYR A 251 -9.02 7.62 -4.17
C TYR A 251 -7.60 8.15 -4.34
N SER A 252 -7.43 9.16 -5.20
CA SER A 252 -6.14 9.81 -5.43
C SER A 252 -5.95 10.91 -4.38
N GLY A 253 -4.88 10.81 -3.59
CA GLY A 253 -4.47 11.82 -2.63
C GLY A 253 -4.00 13.11 -3.31
N HIS A 254 -3.84 14.16 -2.52
CA HIS A 254 -3.55 15.51 -3.01
C HIS A 254 -2.15 16.02 -2.58
N GLY A 255 -1.31 15.13 -2.05
CA GLY A 255 0.03 15.44 -1.57
C GLY A 255 0.03 15.94 -0.14
N SER A 256 0.06 15.02 0.82
CA SER A 256 0.35 15.35 2.22
C SER A 256 0.85 14.12 2.98
N TYR A 257 2.05 14.19 3.53
CA TYR A 257 2.65 13.10 4.31
C TYR A 257 1.81 12.69 5.53
N VAL A 258 1.07 13.63 6.15
CA VAL A 258 0.24 13.29 7.31
C VAL A 258 -0.92 12.36 6.95
N CYS A 259 -1.34 12.32 5.68
CA CYS A 259 -2.35 11.38 5.20
C CYS A 259 -1.89 9.92 5.28
N GLY A 260 -0.62 9.63 5.54
CA GLY A 260 -0.18 8.29 5.92
C GLY A 260 -0.70 7.83 7.29
N GLU A 261 -1.12 8.76 8.17
CA GLU A 261 -1.75 8.46 9.45
C GLU A 261 -3.21 8.01 9.25
N GLU A 262 -3.61 6.95 9.96
CA GLU A 262 -4.88 6.25 9.75
C GLU A 262 -6.11 7.18 9.80
N THR A 263 -6.24 8.07 10.78
CA THR A 263 -7.41 8.95 10.89
C THR A 263 -7.37 10.13 9.91
N SER A 264 -6.17 10.68 9.66
CA SER A 264 -5.95 11.73 8.66
C SER A 264 -6.34 11.25 7.26
N LEU A 265 -5.94 10.03 6.90
CA LEU A 265 -6.28 9.38 5.63
C LEU A 265 -7.79 9.30 5.43
N LEU A 266 -8.53 8.81 6.43
CA LEU A 266 -9.98 8.66 6.34
C LEU A 266 -10.67 10.00 6.13
N ARG A 267 -10.24 11.05 6.83
CA ARG A 267 -10.76 12.40 6.62
C ARG A 267 -10.49 12.92 5.21
N SER A 268 -9.32 12.61 4.65
CA SER A 268 -8.99 12.95 3.27
C SER A 268 -10.03 12.32 2.30
N ILE A 269 -10.32 11.03 2.45
CA ILE A 269 -11.35 10.32 1.66
C ILE A 269 -12.73 10.98 1.82
N GLU A 270 -13.07 11.44 3.01
CA GLU A 270 -14.33 12.14 3.29
C GLU A 270 -14.43 13.55 2.66
N GLY A 271 -13.36 14.03 2.02
CA GLY A 271 -13.28 15.40 1.49
C GLY A 271 -13.06 16.46 2.57
N ASN A 272 -12.70 16.05 3.78
CA ASN A 272 -12.38 16.93 4.88
C ASN A 272 -10.88 17.30 4.88
N ARG A 273 -10.55 18.39 5.57
CA ARG A 273 -9.15 18.70 5.91
C ARG A 273 -8.57 17.54 6.74
N PRO A 274 -7.43 16.94 6.33
CA PRO A 274 -6.97 15.66 6.86
C PRO A 274 -6.15 15.83 8.15
N GLU A 275 -6.77 16.40 9.17
CA GLU A 275 -6.19 16.55 10.50
C GLU A 275 -6.28 15.24 11.30
N VAL A 276 -5.24 14.91 12.06
CA VAL A 276 -5.24 13.70 12.91
C VAL A 276 -6.32 13.84 13.98
N MET A 277 -7.11 12.78 14.16
CA MET A 277 -8.17 12.72 15.17
C MET A 277 -7.67 12.05 16.46
N ALA A 278 -8.12 12.57 17.60
CA ALA A 278 -7.91 11.91 18.88
C ALA A 278 -8.61 10.54 18.88
N ARG A 279 -7.97 9.56 19.53
CA ARG A 279 -8.52 8.23 19.80
C ARG A 279 -8.66 8.06 21.32
N PRO A 280 -9.72 7.42 21.84
CA PRO A 280 -10.87 6.83 21.14
C PRO A 280 -11.88 7.87 20.59
N PRO A 281 -12.80 7.49 19.66
CA PRO A 281 -13.01 6.13 19.12
C PRO A 281 -11.94 5.71 18.11
N TYR A 282 -11.67 4.41 18.03
CA TYR A 282 -10.77 3.85 17.01
C TYR A 282 -11.47 3.69 15.66
N PRO A 283 -10.75 3.74 14.53
CA PRO A 283 -11.33 3.52 13.19
C PRO A 283 -12.08 2.19 13.03
N THR A 284 -11.68 1.17 13.80
CA THR A 284 -12.35 -0.14 13.78
C THR A 284 -13.79 -0.08 14.34
N GLU A 285 -14.11 0.93 15.14
CA GLU A 285 -15.45 1.21 15.67
C GLU A 285 -16.14 2.33 14.89
N ARG A 286 -15.45 3.46 14.70
CA ARG A 286 -15.93 4.66 13.98
C ARG A 286 -14.80 5.24 13.14
N GLY A 287 -14.67 4.78 11.92
CA GLY A 287 -13.75 5.27 10.91
C GLY A 287 -14.48 6.03 9.81
N LEU A 288 -14.31 5.59 8.58
CA LEU A 288 -14.81 6.24 7.38
C LEU A 288 -16.33 6.45 7.43
N PHE A 289 -16.77 7.69 7.26
CA PHE A 289 -18.17 8.10 7.35
C PHE A 289 -18.85 7.68 8.66
N GLY A 290 -18.06 7.63 9.75
CA GLY A 290 -18.51 7.19 11.07
C GLY A 290 -18.85 5.70 11.17
N ARG A 291 -18.41 4.87 10.22
CA ARG A 291 -18.66 3.42 10.18
C ARG A 291 -17.42 2.61 10.54
N PRO A 292 -17.58 1.37 11.05
CA PRO A 292 -16.47 0.45 11.26
C PRO A 292 -15.61 0.32 10.00
N THR A 293 -14.32 0.59 10.14
CA THR A 293 -13.39 0.62 9.01
C THR A 293 -12.15 -0.19 9.32
N LEU A 294 -11.88 -1.16 8.46
CA LEU A 294 -10.63 -1.90 8.46
C LEU A 294 -9.62 -1.17 7.58
N LEU A 295 -8.63 -0.51 8.18
CA LEU A 295 -7.52 0.10 7.45
C LEU A 295 -6.23 -0.71 7.61
N ASN A 296 -5.64 -1.11 6.48
CA ASN A 296 -4.37 -1.82 6.40
C ASN A 296 -3.46 -1.22 5.31
N ASN A 297 -2.14 -1.40 5.46
CA ASN A 297 -1.15 -1.05 4.44
C ASN A 297 -1.20 -2.07 3.28
N VAL A 298 -0.78 -1.65 2.08
CA VAL A 298 -0.75 -2.47 0.85
C VAL A 298 -0.01 -3.80 1.05
N GLU A 299 1.25 -3.79 1.50
CA GLU A 299 2.02 -5.02 1.74
C GLU A 299 1.28 -5.98 2.70
N THR A 300 0.55 -5.44 3.69
CA THR A 300 -0.25 -6.28 4.61
C THR A 300 -1.33 -7.07 3.88
N LEU A 301 -2.02 -6.44 2.94
CA LEU A 301 -3.12 -7.04 2.18
C LEU A 301 -2.61 -8.02 1.11
N VAL A 302 -1.47 -7.72 0.49
CA VAL A 302 -0.84 -8.59 -0.52
C VAL A 302 -0.37 -9.94 0.06
N ASN A 303 -0.15 -10.04 1.38
CA ASN A 303 0.17 -11.31 2.02
C ASN A 303 -1.04 -12.28 2.08
N LEU A 304 -2.28 -11.79 1.96
CA LEU A 304 -3.48 -12.58 2.24
C LEU A 304 -3.77 -13.70 1.25
N PRO A 305 -3.64 -13.51 -0.08
CA PRO A 305 -3.86 -14.61 -1.02
C PRO A 305 -2.96 -15.81 -0.72
N TRP A 306 -1.69 -15.56 -0.35
CA TRP A 306 -0.76 -16.62 0.03
C TRP A 306 -1.20 -17.31 1.33
N ILE A 307 -1.58 -16.54 2.37
CA ILE A 307 -2.03 -17.08 3.66
C ILE A 307 -3.29 -17.94 3.50
N VAL A 308 -4.25 -17.52 2.68
CA VAL A 308 -5.50 -18.27 2.46
C VAL A 308 -5.23 -19.54 1.64
N THR A 309 -4.31 -19.47 0.67
CA THR A 309 -3.92 -20.61 -0.17
C THR A 309 -3.23 -21.69 0.66
N HIS A 310 -2.17 -21.32 1.39
CA HIS A 310 -1.27 -22.26 2.08
C HIS A 310 -1.61 -22.49 3.55
N GLY A 311 -2.48 -21.67 4.13
CA GLY A 311 -2.87 -21.71 5.53
C GLY A 311 -2.00 -20.81 6.42
N GLY A 312 -2.61 -20.32 7.50
CA GLY A 312 -1.93 -19.45 8.46
C GLY A 312 -0.73 -20.10 9.15
N GLU A 313 -0.80 -21.39 9.47
CA GLU A 313 0.31 -22.10 10.13
C GLU A 313 1.57 -22.15 9.24
N ALA A 314 1.41 -22.34 7.93
CA ALA A 314 2.52 -22.29 6.98
C ALA A 314 3.19 -20.90 6.96
N TYR A 315 2.39 -19.83 7.02
CA TYR A 315 2.92 -18.46 7.12
C TYR A 315 3.65 -18.23 8.45
N ALA A 316 3.07 -18.71 9.56
CA ALA A 316 3.63 -18.57 10.89
C ALA A 316 4.94 -19.36 11.10
N ALA A 317 5.18 -20.39 10.28
CA ALA A 317 6.44 -21.14 10.28
C ALA A 317 7.61 -20.32 9.71
N ILE A 318 7.33 -19.24 8.97
CA ILE A 318 8.30 -18.33 8.34
C ILE A 318 8.61 -17.15 9.28
N GLY A 319 9.85 -16.66 9.25
CA GLY A 319 10.29 -15.52 10.06
C GLY A 319 10.79 -15.91 11.45
N PHE A 320 10.88 -14.94 12.36
CA PHE A 320 11.61 -15.07 13.62
C PHE A 320 10.81 -14.55 14.81
N SER A 321 10.78 -15.34 15.89
CA SER A 321 10.12 -14.99 17.16
C SER A 321 8.66 -14.55 16.95
N LYS A 322 8.27 -13.34 17.36
CA LYS A 322 6.90 -12.80 17.18
C LYS A 322 6.68 -12.16 15.80
N SER A 323 7.71 -12.04 14.98
CA SER A 323 7.66 -11.44 13.65
C SER A 323 7.64 -12.55 12.61
N ARG A 324 6.44 -12.98 12.23
CA ARG A 324 6.23 -14.08 11.27
C ARG A 324 6.12 -13.58 9.83
N GLY A 325 6.36 -14.49 8.89
CA GLY A 325 6.34 -14.24 7.45
C GLY A 325 7.60 -13.54 6.92
N THR A 326 7.45 -12.97 5.74
CA THR A 326 8.48 -12.16 5.07
C THR A 326 8.24 -10.67 5.28
N LYS A 327 9.26 -9.86 4.98
CA LYS A 327 9.20 -8.41 4.88
C LYS A 327 9.92 -7.98 3.61
N VAL A 328 9.35 -7.01 2.91
CA VAL A 328 10.08 -6.35 1.83
C VAL A 328 10.94 -5.21 2.37
N LEU A 329 12.20 -5.18 1.95
CA LEU A 329 13.17 -4.11 2.20
C LEU A 329 13.35 -3.27 0.94
N SER A 330 13.46 -1.96 1.10
CA SER A 330 13.73 -1.02 0.02
C SER A 330 15.08 -0.33 0.23
N LEU A 331 16.10 -0.75 -0.54
CA LEU A 331 17.46 -0.23 -0.43
C LEU A 331 17.65 0.99 -1.35
N ASN A 332 18.07 2.12 -0.80
CA ASN A 332 18.26 3.36 -1.56
C ASN A 332 19.57 3.37 -2.37
N SER A 333 19.78 4.43 -3.15
CA SER A 333 20.93 4.59 -4.06
C SER A 333 22.30 4.66 -3.38
N LEU A 334 22.39 4.76 -2.04
CA LEU A 334 23.66 4.74 -1.32
C LEU A 334 24.28 3.33 -1.28
N PHE A 335 23.49 2.28 -1.51
CA PHE A 335 23.97 0.92 -1.65
C PHE A 335 24.57 0.68 -3.05
N ASN A 336 25.49 -0.28 -3.17
CA ASN A 336 25.98 -0.73 -4.47
C ASN A 336 24.90 -1.46 -5.27
N ARG A 337 23.97 -2.13 -4.58
CA ARG A 337 22.84 -2.87 -5.15
C ARG A 337 21.50 -2.34 -4.61
N PRO A 338 21.09 -1.11 -4.97
CA PRO A 338 19.78 -0.59 -4.58
C PRO A 338 18.67 -1.48 -5.17
N GLY A 339 17.52 -1.55 -4.51
CA GLY A 339 16.40 -2.34 -5.00
C GLY A 339 15.46 -2.85 -3.90
N LEU A 340 14.48 -3.65 -4.32
CA LEU A 340 13.54 -4.34 -3.43
C LEU A 340 14.01 -5.76 -3.14
N TYR A 341 14.04 -6.11 -1.86
CA TYR A 341 14.47 -7.42 -1.38
C TYR A 341 13.43 -7.99 -0.43
N GLU A 342 12.81 -9.11 -0.79
CA GLU A 342 11.96 -9.86 0.13
C GLU A 342 12.82 -10.79 0.97
N VAL A 343 12.74 -10.63 2.29
CA VAL A 343 13.52 -11.40 3.27
C VAL A 343 12.62 -11.98 4.34
N GLU A 344 13.08 -13.02 5.03
CA GLU A 344 12.43 -13.46 6.26
C GLU A 344 12.78 -12.53 7.42
N PHE A 345 11.83 -12.32 8.33
CA PHE A 345 12.15 -11.66 9.60
C PHE A 345 13.25 -12.44 10.33
N GLY A 346 14.17 -11.71 10.96
CA GLY A 346 15.34 -12.27 11.63
C GLY A 346 16.65 -12.03 10.89
N VAL A 347 16.59 -11.60 9.62
CA VAL A 347 17.78 -11.16 8.89
C VAL A 347 18.47 -9.99 9.63
N THR A 348 19.79 -10.03 9.71
CA THR A 348 20.56 -8.99 10.41
C THR A 348 20.78 -7.77 9.52
N VAL A 349 20.87 -6.58 10.14
CA VAL A 349 21.24 -5.34 9.42
C VAL A 349 22.60 -5.49 8.73
N ARG A 350 23.55 -6.21 9.34
CA ARG A 350 24.84 -6.52 8.73
C ARG A 350 24.69 -7.24 7.40
N HIS A 351 23.92 -8.34 7.38
CA HIS A 351 23.68 -9.11 6.16
C HIS A 351 22.97 -8.28 5.09
N ILE A 352 21.99 -7.45 5.47
CA ILE A 352 21.32 -6.53 4.55
C ILE A 352 22.33 -5.57 3.90
N VAL A 353 23.23 -4.98 4.70
CA VAL A 353 24.18 -3.98 4.19
C VAL A 353 25.29 -4.62 3.37
N GLU A 354 25.95 -5.65 3.91
CA GLU A 354 27.17 -6.23 3.35
C GLU A 354 26.86 -7.16 2.17
N GLU A 355 25.82 -8.00 2.27
CA GLU A 355 25.53 -9.03 1.27
C GLU A 355 24.46 -8.60 0.27
N LEU A 356 23.26 -8.24 0.77
CA LEU A 356 22.14 -7.86 -0.11
C LEU A 356 22.43 -6.54 -0.84
N GLY A 357 22.76 -5.50 -0.10
CA GLY A 357 23.14 -4.19 -0.62
C GLY A 357 24.51 -4.15 -1.28
N GLY A 358 25.36 -5.15 -1.04
CA GLY A 358 26.72 -5.23 -1.58
C GLY A 358 27.66 -4.13 -1.04
N GLY A 359 27.43 -3.67 0.19
CA GLY A 359 28.11 -2.52 0.77
C GLY A 359 27.60 -1.17 0.26
N LEU A 360 28.24 -0.09 0.72
CA LEU A 360 27.91 1.27 0.30
C LEU A 360 28.74 1.68 -0.92
N ARG A 361 28.19 2.62 -1.70
CA ARG A 361 28.87 3.19 -2.86
C ARG A 361 30.23 3.77 -2.52
N LYS A 362 31.14 3.71 -3.49
CA LYS A 362 32.51 4.25 -3.42
C LYS A 362 33.31 3.71 -2.22
N GLY A 363 33.05 2.47 -1.79
CA GLY A 363 33.72 1.87 -0.64
C GLY A 363 33.38 2.54 0.69
N GLY A 364 32.24 3.22 0.78
CA GLY A 364 31.83 3.92 1.99
C GLY A 364 31.71 2.98 3.19
N GLN A 365 32.17 3.43 4.36
CA GLN A 365 31.96 2.74 5.62
C GLN A 365 30.60 3.14 6.21
N LEU A 366 29.85 2.15 6.71
CA LEU A 366 28.56 2.40 7.36
C LEU A 366 28.79 3.16 8.68
N LYS A 367 28.35 4.42 8.72
CA LYS A 367 28.37 5.25 9.94
C LYS A 367 27.03 5.28 10.66
N GLY A 368 25.95 5.12 9.93
CA GLY A 368 24.59 5.14 10.44
C GLY A 368 23.61 4.66 9.39
N VAL A 369 22.49 4.11 9.84
CA VAL A 369 21.38 3.64 9.01
C VAL A 369 20.08 4.14 9.61
N ILE A 370 19.18 4.63 8.76
CA ILE A 370 17.82 4.98 9.14
C ILE A 370 16.92 3.85 8.65
N ILE A 371 16.14 3.25 9.54
CA ILE A 371 15.25 2.13 9.27
C ILE A 371 13.84 2.58 9.64
N GLY A 372 12.88 2.39 8.73
CA GLY A 372 11.46 2.70 8.99
C GLY A 372 10.95 3.99 8.37
N GLY A 373 11.82 4.86 7.87
CA GLY A 373 11.44 6.17 7.35
C GLY A 373 12.11 7.29 8.17
N PRO A 374 11.70 8.56 8.01
CA PRO A 374 12.23 9.67 8.80
C PRO A 374 11.79 9.66 10.28
N ILE A 375 10.79 8.84 10.63
CA ILE A 375 10.26 8.60 11.99
C ILE A 375 10.57 7.18 12.43
#